data_AF-A0A816UNV9-F1
#
_entry.id   AF-A0A816UNV9-F1
#
_cell.length_a   1.000
_cell.length_b   1.000
_cell.length_c   1.000
_cell.angle_alpha   90.00
_cell.angle_beta   90.00
_cell.angle_gamma   90.00
#
_symmetry.space_group_name_H-M   'P 1'
#
loop_
_entity.id
_entity.type
_entity.pdbx_description
1 polymer ?
#
loop_
_entity_poly.entity_id
_entity_poly.type
_entity_poly.pdbx_seq_one_letter_code
_entity_poly.pdbx_strand_id
1 'polypeptide(L)'
;MAVEETPAEPPDGLTINESAAIRLYTIEWKAPHRSLYSMLNHTLKHCSREELQPYFRYMKLFLTALVKLPCSPLLTVWRGVTKDLSAKFPPGTPVTWWAFSSTTTELAVLENNMYLGTTGARTLFSVEAINGRTVRAHSHFVIEDEILLLPGTHMIVQSQFSPASDLHIIHLKQVVPEETLLEPPFQGTLNIFDLFFEL
;
A
#
# COMPACT_ATOMS: atom_id res chain seq x y z
N MET A 1 6.33 -9.65 -20.71
CA MET A 1 6.37 -8.38 -19.95
C MET A 1 6.83 -8.59 -18.51
N ALA A 2 5.99 -8.93 -17.52
CA ALA A 2 6.46 -8.96 -16.12
C ALA A 2 7.54 -10.02 -15.82
N VAL A 3 7.32 -11.29 -16.21
CA VAL A 3 8.30 -12.37 -16.00
C VAL A 3 9.55 -12.18 -16.86
N GLU A 4 9.36 -11.81 -18.13
CA GLU A 4 10.46 -11.61 -19.09
C GLU A 4 11.40 -10.46 -18.70
N GLU A 5 10.87 -9.41 -18.06
CA GLU A 5 11.65 -8.27 -17.58
C GLU A 5 12.12 -8.45 -16.12
N THR A 6 11.78 -9.57 -15.48
CA THR A 6 12.29 -9.90 -14.14
C THR A 6 13.64 -10.59 -14.28
N PRO A 7 14.67 -10.17 -13.53
CA PRO A 7 15.97 -10.84 -13.54
C PRO A 7 15.84 -12.34 -13.23
N ALA A 8 16.71 -13.16 -13.84
CA ALA A 8 16.75 -14.60 -13.57
C ALA A 8 17.05 -14.91 -12.08
N GLU A 9 17.84 -14.05 -11.46
CA GLU A 9 18.14 -14.09 -10.02
C GLU A 9 17.71 -12.74 -9.41
N PRO A 10 16.43 -12.61 -9.00
CA PRO A 10 15.97 -11.39 -8.34
C PRO A 10 16.53 -11.29 -6.91
N PRO A 11 16.65 -10.07 -6.36
CA PRO A 11 17.16 -9.87 -5.00
C PRO A 11 16.19 -10.39 -3.92
N ASP A 12 16.58 -10.23 -2.66
CA ASP A 12 15.74 -10.49 -1.48
C ASP A 12 15.28 -11.96 -1.33
N GLY A 13 15.99 -12.89 -1.96
CA GLY A 13 15.70 -14.32 -1.91
C GLY A 13 14.35 -14.68 -2.56
N LEU A 14 13.83 -13.82 -3.43
CA LEU A 14 12.62 -14.11 -4.18
C LEU A 14 12.91 -15.09 -5.32
N THR A 15 11.90 -15.87 -5.66
CA THR A 15 11.87 -16.57 -6.95
C THR A 15 11.50 -15.58 -8.06
N ILE A 16 11.78 -15.95 -9.32
CA ILE A 16 11.37 -15.16 -10.50
C ILE A 16 9.87 -14.87 -10.46
N ASN A 17 9.04 -15.86 -10.12
CA ASN A 17 7.59 -15.69 -10.07
C ASN A 17 7.12 -14.74 -8.95
N GLU A 18 7.77 -14.77 -7.79
CA GLU A 18 7.47 -13.86 -6.68
C GLU A 18 7.83 -12.41 -7.04
N SER A 19 9.04 -12.19 -7.56
CA SER A 19 9.47 -10.86 -8.02
C SER A 19 8.58 -10.37 -9.19
N ALA A 20 8.26 -11.24 -10.14
CA ALA A 20 7.38 -10.89 -11.25
C ALA A 20 5.94 -10.58 -10.81
N ALA A 21 5.45 -11.20 -9.75
CA ALA A 21 4.13 -10.90 -9.19
C ALA A 21 4.07 -9.48 -8.61
N ILE A 22 5.15 -9.05 -7.94
CA ILE A 22 5.30 -7.66 -7.47
C ILE A 22 5.39 -6.71 -8.65
N ARG A 23 6.26 -6.99 -9.63
CA ARG A 23 6.36 -6.19 -10.85
C ARG A 23 5.00 -6.03 -11.52
N LEU A 24 4.27 -7.13 -11.73
CA LEU A 24 2.95 -7.13 -12.36
C LEU A 24 1.93 -6.25 -11.63
N TYR A 25 1.99 -6.20 -10.29
CA TYR A 25 1.15 -5.30 -9.51
C TYR A 25 1.46 -3.83 -9.82
N THR A 26 2.74 -3.47 -9.94
CA THR A 26 3.20 -2.08 -10.12
C THR A 26 3.09 -1.54 -11.54
N ILE A 27 2.76 -2.37 -12.54
CA ILE A 27 2.68 -1.93 -13.94
C ILE A 27 1.34 -1.24 -14.21
N GLU A 28 1.40 -0.04 -14.79
CA GLU A 28 0.26 0.60 -15.45
C GLU A 28 0.08 0.05 -16.88
N TRP A 29 -1.09 -0.51 -17.17
CA TRP A 29 -1.46 -0.97 -18.50
C TRP A 29 -2.04 0.18 -19.32
N LYS A 30 -1.79 0.13 -20.63
CA LYS A 30 -2.32 1.14 -21.55
C LYS A 30 -3.83 1.02 -21.69
N ALA A 31 -4.50 2.16 -21.78
CA ALA A 31 -5.92 2.22 -22.13
C ALA A 31 -6.18 1.44 -23.44
N PRO A 32 -7.33 0.74 -23.54
CA PRO A 32 -8.49 0.76 -22.64
C PRO A 32 -8.44 -0.28 -21.49
N HIS A 33 -7.33 -1.00 -21.32
CA HIS A 33 -7.26 -2.08 -20.33
C HIS A 33 -7.06 -1.54 -18.92
N ARG A 34 -7.76 -2.12 -17.94
CA ARG A 34 -7.53 -1.84 -16.52
C ARG A 34 -6.35 -2.66 -16.02
N SER A 35 -5.39 -2.00 -15.41
CA SER A 35 -4.22 -2.60 -14.75
C SER A 35 -4.63 -3.59 -13.65
N LEU A 36 -3.80 -4.60 -13.39
CA LEU A 36 -4.09 -5.63 -12.39
C LEU A 36 -4.36 -5.04 -11.01
N TYR A 37 -3.52 -4.10 -10.55
CA TYR A 37 -3.72 -3.46 -9.24
C TYR A 37 -5.06 -2.72 -9.17
N SER A 38 -5.49 -2.09 -10.28
CA SER A 38 -6.74 -1.33 -10.34
C SER A 38 -7.95 -2.25 -10.25
N MET A 39 -7.89 -3.42 -10.89
CA MET A 39 -8.96 -4.43 -10.80
C MET A 39 -8.99 -5.08 -9.42
N LEU A 40 -7.85 -5.57 -8.92
CA LEU A 40 -7.75 -6.23 -7.62
C LEU A 40 -8.17 -5.31 -6.47
N ASN A 41 -7.65 -4.08 -6.42
CA ASN A 41 -7.98 -3.13 -5.36
C ASN A 41 -9.41 -2.63 -5.42
N HIS A 42 -10.05 -2.62 -6.60
CA HIS A 42 -11.48 -2.36 -6.70
C HIS A 42 -12.27 -3.49 -6.07
N THR A 43 -11.95 -4.74 -6.41
CA THR A 43 -12.64 -5.92 -5.87
C THR A 43 -12.47 -6.01 -4.34
N LEU A 44 -11.27 -5.73 -3.81
CA LEU A 44 -11.03 -5.70 -2.36
C LEU A 44 -11.85 -4.63 -1.63
N LYS A 45 -12.20 -3.51 -2.28
CA LYS A 45 -12.93 -2.39 -1.64
C LYS A 45 -14.44 -2.50 -1.72
N HIS A 46 -14.97 -3.07 -2.79
CA HIS A 46 -16.36 -2.82 -3.19
C HIS A 46 -17.15 -4.08 -3.55
N CYS A 47 -16.49 -5.21 -3.74
CA CYS A 47 -17.13 -6.42 -4.24
C CYS A 47 -17.40 -7.42 -3.11
N SER A 48 -18.24 -8.41 -3.41
CA SER A 48 -18.46 -9.55 -2.51
C SER A 48 -17.18 -10.41 -2.41
N ARG A 49 -17.07 -11.21 -1.35
CA ARG A 49 -15.88 -12.07 -1.14
C ARG A 49 -15.74 -13.14 -2.22
N GLU A 50 -16.84 -13.52 -2.86
CA GLU A 50 -16.89 -14.48 -3.96
C GLU A 50 -16.20 -13.93 -5.21
N GLU A 51 -16.29 -12.62 -5.47
CA GLU A 51 -15.64 -11.98 -6.62
C GLU A 51 -14.10 -11.92 -6.48
N LEU A 52 -13.55 -12.16 -5.29
CA LEU A 52 -12.10 -12.26 -5.07
C LEU A 52 -11.53 -13.61 -5.50
N GLN A 53 -12.36 -14.64 -5.69
CA GLN A 53 -11.89 -16.01 -6.00
C GLN A 53 -10.93 -16.08 -7.19
N PRO A 54 -11.13 -15.37 -8.32
CA PRO A 54 -10.19 -15.38 -9.43
C PRO A 54 -8.78 -14.90 -9.05
N TYR A 55 -8.66 -14.06 -8.03
CA TYR A 55 -7.41 -13.48 -7.58
C TYR A 55 -6.68 -14.33 -6.54
N PHE A 56 -7.30 -15.35 -5.94
CA PHE A 56 -6.71 -16.09 -4.81
C PHE A 56 -5.33 -16.67 -5.10
N ARG A 57 -5.12 -17.27 -6.28
CA ARG A 57 -3.82 -17.84 -6.66
C ARG A 57 -2.76 -16.75 -6.81
N TYR A 58 -3.13 -15.64 -7.44
CA TYR A 58 -2.25 -14.48 -7.58
C TYR A 58 -1.94 -13.85 -6.22
N MET A 59 -2.96 -13.58 -5.40
CA MET A 59 -2.79 -13.02 -4.05
C MET A 59 -1.93 -13.91 -3.16
N LYS A 60 -2.07 -15.23 -3.24
CA LYS A 60 -1.21 -16.16 -2.51
C LYS A 60 0.25 -15.99 -2.91
N LEU A 61 0.55 -15.95 -4.21
CA LEU A 61 1.91 -15.74 -4.72
C LEU A 61 2.45 -14.36 -4.30
N PHE A 62 1.64 -13.32 -4.51
CA PHE A 62 2.02 -11.94 -4.23
C PHE A 62 2.26 -11.69 -2.75
N LEU A 63 1.38 -12.16 -1.85
CA LEU A 63 1.58 -12.05 -0.41
C LEU A 63 2.79 -12.87 0.06
N THR A 64 3.02 -14.06 -0.50
CA THR A 64 4.23 -14.86 -0.20
C THR A 64 5.50 -14.08 -0.54
N ALA A 65 5.52 -13.38 -1.69
CA ALA A 65 6.62 -12.53 -2.09
C ALA A 65 6.82 -11.36 -1.11
N LEU A 66 5.76 -10.62 -0.79
CA LEU A 66 5.81 -9.45 0.09
C LEU A 66 6.23 -9.80 1.53
N VAL A 67 5.91 -10.99 2.02
CA VAL A 67 6.30 -11.46 3.36
C VAL A 67 7.81 -11.66 3.46
N LYS A 68 8.48 -12.08 2.38
CA LYS A 68 9.95 -12.24 2.34
C LYS A 68 10.69 -10.92 2.34
N LEU A 69 10.04 -9.84 1.89
CA LEU A 69 10.63 -8.51 1.91
C LEU A 69 10.69 -7.98 3.36
N PRO A 70 11.77 -7.28 3.73
CA PRO A 70 11.88 -6.69 5.06
C PRO A 70 10.75 -5.69 5.31
N CYS A 71 10.26 -5.64 6.54
CA CYS A 71 9.39 -4.56 6.98
C CYS A 71 10.21 -3.28 7.02
N SER A 72 9.68 -2.21 6.43
CA SER A 72 10.21 -0.89 6.71
C SER A 72 10.02 -0.56 8.20
N PRO A 73 10.97 0.15 8.84
CA PRO A 73 10.77 0.68 10.19
C PRO A 73 9.58 1.65 10.19
N LEU A 74 9.12 2.09 11.37
CA LEU A 74 8.09 3.14 11.47
C LEU A 74 8.47 4.32 10.58
N LEU A 75 7.59 4.67 9.64
CA LEU A 75 7.80 5.78 8.72
C LEU A 75 6.48 6.46 8.34
N THR A 76 6.58 7.70 7.89
CA THR A 76 5.46 8.41 7.27
C THR A 76 5.48 8.20 5.76
N VAL A 77 4.38 7.68 5.21
CA VAL A 77 4.18 7.52 3.77
C VAL A 77 2.99 8.34 3.28
N TRP A 78 3.06 8.70 2.01
CA TRP A 78 2.10 9.61 1.39
C TRP A 78 1.35 8.93 0.25
N ARG A 79 0.07 9.27 0.12
CA ARG A 79 -0.76 8.82 -1.00
C ARG A 79 -1.70 9.91 -1.49
N GLY A 80 -1.59 10.25 -2.77
CA GLY A 80 -2.53 11.12 -3.47
C GLY A 80 -3.74 10.36 -4.04
N VAL A 81 -4.89 11.03 -4.04
CA VAL A 81 -6.09 10.60 -4.77
C VAL A 81 -6.81 11.82 -5.36
N THR A 82 -7.23 11.74 -6.61
CA THR A 82 -7.94 12.80 -7.36
C THR A 82 -9.45 12.91 -7.02
N LYS A 83 -9.82 12.79 -5.75
CA LYS A 83 -11.18 13.05 -5.24
C LYS A 83 -11.15 13.50 -3.79
N ASP A 84 -12.18 14.23 -3.37
CA ASP A 84 -12.43 14.51 -1.95
C ASP A 84 -12.95 13.25 -1.24
N LEU A 85 -12.26 12.86 -0.16
CA LEU A 85 -12.63 11.75 0.72
C LEU A 85 -12.81 12.19 2.17
N SER A 86 -12.68 13.49 2.49
CA SER A 86 -12.71 14.03 3.85
C SER A 86 -13.91 13.54 4.68
N ALA A 87 -15.11 13.56 4.08
CA ALA A 87 -16.35 13.11 4.71
C ALA A 87 -16.34 11.62 5.14
N LYS A 88 -15.48 10.78 4.54
CA LYS A 88 -15.40 9.34 4.85
C LYS A 88 -14.42 9.00 5.98
N PHE A 89 -13.63 9.96 6.43
CA PHE A 89 -12.54 9.72 7.38
C PHE A 89 -12.62 10.65 8.61
N PRO A 90 -13.76 10.78 9.32
CA PRO A 90 -13.86 11.68 10.47
C PRO A 90 -12.77 11.39 11.53
N PRO A 91 -12.15 12.41 12.14
CA PRO A 91 -11.13 12.22 13.18
C PRO A 91 -11.61 11.34 14.34
N GLY A 92 -10.70 10.53 14.90
CA GLY A 92 -10.97 9.60 16.00
C GLY A 92 -11.63 8.29 15.57
N THR A 93 -11.95 8.10 14.29
CA THR A 93 -12.60 6.86 13.83
C THR A 93 -11.61 5.79 13.36
N PRO A 94 -11.92 4.50 13.63
CA PRO A 94 -11.16 3.39 13.07
C PRO A 94 -11.51 3.18 11.59
N VAL A 95 -10.50 2.79 10.82
CA VAL A 95 -10.60 2.48 9.39
C VAL A 95 -9.87 1.17 9.10
N THR A 96 -10.53 0.27 8.37
CA THR A 96 -9.87 -0.88 7.76
C THR A 96 -9.60 -0.58 6.29
N TRP A 97 -8.33 -0.45 5.93
CA TRP A 97 -7.86 -0.23 4.57
C TRP A 97 -7.76 -1.57 3.83
N TRP A 98 -8.86 -2.00 3.21
CA TRP A 98 -8.99 -3.34 2.62
C TRP A 98 -8.08 -3.61 1.42
N ALA A 99 -7.70 -2.58 0.67
CA ALA A 99 -6.90 -2.74 -0.54
C ALA A 99 -5.40 -2.71 -0.26
N PHE A 100 -4.61 -3.26 -1.16
CA PHE A 100 -3.19 -2.88 -1.22
C PHE A 100 -3.10 -1.39 -1.55
N SER A 101 -2.10 -0.71 -1.00
CA SER A 101 -1.93 0.72 -1.18
C SER A 101 -0.50 1.06 -1.52
N SER A 102 -0.26 1.44 -2.78
CA SER A 102 1.01 2.04 -3.18
C SER A 102 1.10 3.43 -2.56
N THR A 103 2.22 3.70 -1.89
CA THR A 103 2.53 4.95 -1.21
C THR A 103 3.97 5.32 -1.49
N THR A 104 4.34 6.56 -1.26
CA THR A 104 5.71 7.05 -1.46
C THR A 104 6.19 7.81 -0.24
N THR A 105 7.49 7.80 -0.01
CA THR A 105 8.20 8.67 0.94
C THR A 105 8.49 10.05 0.34
N GLU A 106 8.44 10.16 -0.99
CA GLU A 106 8.83 11.34 -1.75
C GLU A 106 7.60 12.15 -2.22
N LEU A 107 7.27 13.22 -1.49
CA LEU A 107 6.11 14.08 -1.82
C LEU A 107 6.15 14.64 -3.24
N ALA A 108 7.34 14.91 -3.79
CA ALA A 108 7.52 15.43 -5.16
C ALA A 108 6.91 14.50 -6.22
N VAL A 109 6.87 13.18 -5.98
CA VAL A 109 6.25 12.22 -6.90
C VAL A 109 4.75 12.51 -7.05
N LEU A 110 4.09 13.02 -6.01
CA LEU A 110 2.65 13.25 -5.99
C LEU A 110 2.20 14.47 -6.81
N GLU A 111 3.11 15.37 -7.20
CA GLU A 111 2.77 16.52 -8.06
C GLU A 111 2.29 16.09 -9.45
N ASN A 112 2.56 14.86 -9.87
CA ASN A 112 2.02 14.27 -11.09
C ASN A 112 0.49 14.13 -11.02
N ASN A 113 -0.20 14.60 -12.06
CA ASN A 113 -1.67 14.53 -12.19
C ASN A 113 -2.25 13.11 -12.18
N MET A 114 -1.42 12.08 -12.42
CA MET A 114 -1.84 10.68 -12.25
C MET A 114 -2.08 10.31 -10.78
N TYR A 115 -1.46 11.03 -9.84
CA TYR A 115 -1.52 10.77 -8.40
C TYR A 115 -2.37 11.80 -7.67
N LEU A 116 -1.78 12.91 -7.25
CA LEU A 116 -2.50 14.00 -6.57
C LEU A 116 -2.75 15.15 -7.55
N GLY A 117 -1.73 15.53 -8.31
CA GLY A 117 -1.77 16.72 -9.16
C GLY A 117 -1.93 18.01 -8.35
N THR A 118 -2.16 19.11 -9.06
CA THR A 118 -2.23 20.46 -8.47
C THR A 118 -3.62 21.11 -8.59
N THR A 119 -4.57 20.46 -9.25
CA THR A 119 -5.91 21.03 -9.50
C THR A 119 -7.02 20.00 -9.32
N GLY A 120 -8.23 20.47 -9.04
CA GLY A 120 -9.41 19.63 -8.83
C GLY A 120 -9.48 19.07 -7.40
N ALA A 121 -10.68 18.60 -7.02
CA ALA A 121 -10.92 18.02 -5.70
C ALA A 121 -10.00 16.81 -5.47
N ARG A 122 -9.15 16.88 -4.44
CA ARG A 122 -8.11 15.90 -4.20
C ARG A 122 -7.86 15.68 -2.71
N THR A 123 -7.41 14.48 -2.38
CA THR A 123 -7.09 14.06 -1.02
C THR A 123 -5.64 13.57 -0.96
N LEU A 124 -4.87 14.12 -0.04
CA LEU A 124 -3.55 13.64 0.34
C LEU A 124 -3.65 12.90 1.68
N PHE A 125 -3.33 11.61 1.68
CA PHE A 125 -3.17 10.84 2.91
C PHE A 125 -1.73 10.94 3.40
N SER A 126 -1.57 11.29 4.67
CA SER A 126 -0.37 11.09 5.48
C SER A 126 -0.58 9.85 6.34
N VAL A 127 0.28 8.85 6.26
CA VAL A 127 0.12 7.60 7.00
C VAL A 127 1.37 7.29 7.81
N GLU A 128 1.25 7.26 9.14
CA GLU A 128 2.24 6.64 10.02
C GLU A 128 2.12 5.11 9.87
N ALA A 129 3.03 4.49 9.11
CA ALA A 129 3.01 3.08 8.77
C ALA A 129 4.06 2.29 9.57
N ILE A 130 3.69 1.09 10.04
CA ILE A 130 4.56 0.23 10.88
C ILE A 130 5.00 -1.07 10.20
N ASN A 131 4.43 -1.41 9.04
CA ASN A 131 4.76 -2.64 8.32
C ASN A 131 4.70 -2.48 6.80
N GLY A 132 5.05 -1.30 6.30
CA GLY A 132 5.22 -1.09 4.87
C GLY A 132 6.26 -2.04 4.28
N ARG A 133 6.10 -2.39 2.99
CA ARG A 133 7.10 -3.14 2.23
C ARG A 133 7.67 -2.27 1.13
N THR A 134 8.97 -2.00 1.15
CA THR A 134 9.61 -1.43 -0.03
C THR A 134 9.59 -2.45 -1.16
N VAL A 135 9.06 -2.06 -2.31
CA VAL A 135 9.00 -2.91 -3.52
C VAL A 135 9.93 -2.40 -4.61
N ARG A 136 10.76 -1.39 -4.31
CA ARG A 136 11.60 -0.68 -5.27
C ARG A 136 12.46 -1.60 -6.15
N ALA A 137 13.06 -2.64 -5.57
CA ALA A 137 13.92 -3.58 -6.28
C ALA A 137 13.16 -4.49 -7.28
N HIS A 138 11.83 -4.58 -7.13
CA HIS A 138 10.96 -5.47 -7.90
C HIS A 138 9.89 -4.71 -8.71
N SER A 139 9.70 -3.42 -8.44
CA SER A 139 8.75 -2.55 -9.15
C SER A 139 9.19 -2.28 -10.59
N HIS A 140 8.21 -2.02 -11.46
CA HIS A 140 8.48 -1.53 -12.81
C HIS A 140 9.02 -0.09 -12.81
N PHE A 141 8.64 0.72 -11.81
CA PHE A 141 9.04 2.12 -11.67
C PHE A 141 9.97 2.32 -10.47
N VAL A 142 11.27 2.12 -10.69
CA VAL A 142 12.31 2.14 -9.64
C VAL A 142 12.47 3.52 -8.95
N ILE A 143 11.95 4.58 -9.56
CA ILE A 143 12.14 5.98 -9.13
C ILE A 143 11.13 6.39 -8.03
N GLU A 144 10.02 5.68 -7.88
CA GLU A 144 8.89 6.15 -7.04
C GLU A 144 9.07 5.90 -5.54
N ASP A 145 10.16 5.24 -5.15
CA ASP A 145 10.44 4.74 -3.79
C ASP A 145 9.19 4.12 -3.16
N GLU A 146 8.55 3.23 -3.93
CA GLU A 146 7.24 2.72 -3.60
C GLU A 146 7.29 1.87 -2.33
N ILE A 147 6.53 2.31 -1.34
CA ILE A 147 6.21 1.55 -0.13
C ILE A 147 4.78 1.03 -0.27
N LEU A 148 4.63 -0.29 -0.24
CA LEU A 148 3.34 -0.94 -0.33
C LEU A 148 2.79 -1.22 1.06
N LEU A 149 1.59 -0.69 1.34
CA LEU A 149 0.79 -1.10 2.48
C LEU A 149 -0.05 -2.33 2.11
N LEU A 150 -0.13 -3.28 3.03
CA LEU A 150 -0.83 -4.54 2.86
C LEU A 150 -2.36 -4.38 2.98
N PRO A 151 -3.15 -5.28 2.39
CA PRO A 151 -4.61 -5.23 2.48
C PRO A 151 -5.08 -5.55 3.90
N GLY A 152 -6.22 -4.99 4.29
CA GLY A 152 -6.78 -5.17 5.63
C GLY A 152 -5.97 -4.44 6.71
N THR A 153 -5.21 -3.41 6.34
CA THR A 153 -4.46 -2.60 7.30
C THR A 153 -5.41 -1.81 8.19
N HIS A 154 -5.22 -1.88 9.50
CA HIS A 154 -6.02 -1.15 10.48
C HIS A 154 -5.39 0.20 10.80
N MET A 155 -6.19 1.26 10.78
CA MET A 155 -5.72 2.62 11.02
C MET A 155 -6.73 3.40 11.86
N ILE A 156 -6.27 4.42 12.55
CA ILE A 156 -7.11 5.43 13.20
C ILE A 156 -6.91 6.76 12.47
N VAL A 157 -8.00 7.45 12.17
CA VAL A 157 -7.92 8.83 11.68
C VAL A 157 -7.48 9.73 12.83
N GLN A 158 -6.29 10.30 12.73
CA GLN A 158 -5.76 11.21 13.73
C GLN A 158 -6.33 12.61 13.57
N SER A 159 -6.27 13.14 12.36
CA SER A 159 -6.70 14.51 12.06
C SER A 159 -7.02 14.71 10.58
N GLN A 160 -7.69 15.83 10.29
CA GLN A 160 -7.89 16.32 8.93
C GLN A 160 -7.52 17.81 8.85
N PHE A 161 -7.09 18.24 7.68
CA PHE A 161 -6.77 19.63 7.39
C PHE A 161 -7.11 19.96 5.93
N SER A 162 -7.71 21.12 5.66
CA SER A 162 -8.05 21.55 4.29
C SER A 162 -7.39 22.89 3.98
N PRO A 163 -6.11 22.89 3.55
CA PRO A 163 -5.35 24.13 3.28
C PRO A 163 -5.89 24.94 2.10
N ALA A 164 -6.63 24.30 1.21
CA ALA A 164 -7.29 24.92 0.07
C ALA A 164 -8.70 24.33 -0.10
N SER A 165 -9.54 24.99 -0.90
CA SER A 165 -10.92 24.53 -1.14
C SER A 165 -10.99 23.19 -1.87
N ASP A 166 -9.95 22.84 -2.63
CA ASP A 166 -9.89 21.63 -3.44
C ASP A 166 -8.89 20.60 -2.91
N LEU A 167 -8.17 20.87 -1.83
CA LEU A 167 -7.19 19.96 -1.23
C LEU A 167 -7.55 19.61 0.21
N HIS A 168 -7.75 18.32 0.45
CA HIS A 168 -7.98 17.75 1.78
C HIS A 168 -6.80 16.87 2.18
N ILE A 169 -6.30 17.06 3.39
CA ILE A 169 -5.24 16.27 3.99
C ILE A 169 -5.85 15.43 5.11
N ILE A 170 -5.59 14.12 5.10
CA ILE A 170 -6.06 13.18 6.10
C ILE A 170 -4.85 12.50 6.73
N HIS A 171 -4.71 12.62 8.04
CA HIS A 171 -3.67 11.95 8.80
C HIS A 171 -4.19 10.65 9.39
N LEU A 172 -3.55 9.54 9.03
CA LEU A 172 -3.84 8.20 9.49
C LEU A 172 -2.66 7.65 10.29
N LYS A 173 -2.97 6.94 11.36
CA LYS A 173 -1.98 6.16 12.11
C LYS A 173 -2.33 4.70 12.02
N GLN A 174 -1.41 3.89 11.52
CA GLN A 174 -1.57 2.44 11.51
C GLN A 174 -1.52 1.90 12.95
N VAL A 175 -2.39 0.94 13.23
CA VAL A 175 -2.46 0.25 14.52
C VAL A 175 -2.39 -1.26 14.33
N VAL A 176 -1.80 -1.95 15.32
CA VAL A 176 -1.87 -3.41 15.39
C VAL A 176 -3.22 -3.77 16.04
N PRO A 177 -4.06 -4.59 15.40
CA PRO A 177 -5.32 -5.03 16.02
C PRO A 177 -5.05 -5.91 17.24
N GLU A 178 -5.87 -5.77 18.29
CA GLU A 178 -5.76 -6.54 19.55
C GLU A 178 -5.97 -8.04 19.32
N GLU A 179 -6.88 -8.39 18.40
CA GLU A 179 -7.14 -9.77 18.00
C GLU A 179 -6.82 -9.95 16.52
N THR A 180 -6.06 -11.00 16.21
CA THR A 180 -5.81 -11.43 14.84
C THR A 180 -6.44 -12.80 14.63
N LEU A 181 -7.37 -12.91 13.67
CA LEU A 181 -8.05 -14.17 13.36
C LEU A 181 -7.10 -15.25 12.84
N LEU A 182 -6.00 -14.81 12.22
CA LEU A 182 -4.85 -15.61 11.83
C LEU A 182 -3.64 -14.79 12.22
N GLU A 183 -2.61 -15.43 12.80
CA GLU A 183 -1.32 -14.78 12.97
C GLU A 183 -0.91 -14.21 11.61
N PRO A 184 -0.72 -12.89 11.50
CA PRO A 184 -0.35 -12.31 10.23
C PRO A 184 1.02 -12.88 9.88
N PRO A 185 1.26 -13.41 8.66
CA PRO A 185 2.61 -13.80 8.24
C PRO A 185 3.57 -12.60 8.16
N PHE A 186 3.10 -11.40 8.56
CA PHE A 186 3.67 -10.08 8.38
C PHE A 186 4.35 -9.52 9.62
N GLN A 187 4.49 -10.30 10.71
CA GLN A 187 5.41 -9.93 11.79
C GLN A 187 6.84 -10.02 11.23
N GLY A 188 7.29 -8.95 10.56
CA GLY A 188 8.72 -8.65 10.57
C GLY A 188 9.14 -8.56 12.03
N THR A 189 10.34 -9.04 12.33
CA THR A 189 10.93 -9.12 13.67
C THR A 189 10.67 -7.86 14.50
N LEU A 190 9.53 -7.80 15.18
CA LEU A 190 9.37 -7.02 16.38
C LEU A 190 10.07 -7.86 17.42
N ASN A 191 11.35 -7.55 17.64
CA ASN A 191 12.02 -8.03 18.83
C ASN A 191 11.24 -7.45 20.00
N ILE A 192 10.44 -8.29 20.66
CA ILE A 192 9.69 -7.93 21.87
C ILE A 192 10.65 -7.34 22.92
N PHE A 193 11.93 -7.67 22.85
CA PHE A 193 13.00 -7.10 23.68
C PHE A 193 13.23 -5.60 23.51
N ASP A 194 12.95 -4.99 22.37
CA ASP A 194 13.18 -3.55 22.17
C ASP A 194 12.11 -2.67 22.83
N LEU A 195 10.98 -3.27 23.24
CA LEU A 195 9.89 -2.55 23.93
C LEU A 195 10.06 -2.50 25.46
N PHE A 196 10.96 -3.30 26.03
CA PHE A 196 11.11 -3.45 27.48
C PHE A 196 12.33 -2.73 28.09
N PHE A 197 13.13 -2.01 27.29
CA PHE A 197 14.35 -1.33 27.77
C PHE A 197 14.29 0.21 27.80
N GLU A 198 13.13 0.83 27.58
CA GLU A 198 12.93 2.29 27.83
C GLU A 198 11.93 2.57 28.98
N LEU A 199 12.14 1.93 30.14
CA LEU A 199 11.56 2.34 31.42
C LEU A 199 12.65 2.47 32.49
#